data_AF-A0A178AV11-F1
#
_entry.id   AF-A0A178AV11-F1
#
_cell.length_a   1.000
_cell.length_b   1.000
_cell.length_c   1.000
_cell.angle_alpha   90.00
_cell.angle_beta   90.00
_cell.angle_gamma   90.00
#
_symmetry.space_group_name_H-M   'P 1'
#
loop_
_entity.id
_entity.type
_entity.pdbx_description
1 polymer ?
#
loop_
_entity_poly.entity_id
_entity_poly.type
_entity_poly.pdbx_seq_one_letter_code
_entity_poly.pdbx_strand_id
1 'polypeptide(L)'
;MKLLHSAALFAVMFLTHRVSAGTIGQRTEETLYRGTCNTGTMLCSFQRDETMGDSCECPSVAPCQGDGNACFYRENEGVRYPCTCS
;
A
#
# COMPACT_ATOMS: atom_id res chain seq x y z
N MET A 1 -44.47 -50.23 -28.38
CA MET A 1 -44.98 -49.19 -27.45
C MET A 1 -43.86 -48.18 -27.26
N LYS A 2 -43.96 -47.02 -27.91
CA LYS A 2 -44.48 -45.75 -27.37
C LYS A 2 -43.43 -44.98 -26.54
N LEU A 3 -43.05 -43.84 -27.12
CA LEU A 3 -42.77 -42.54 -26.47
C LEU A 3 -41.45 -42.44 -25.66
N LEU A 4 -40.75 -41.31 -25.57
CA LEU A 4 -40.65 -40.02 -26.29
C LEU A 4 -39.67 -39.16 -25.44
N HIS A 5 -39.28 -37.99 -25.98
CA HIS A 5 -38.67 -36.83 -25.32
C HIS A 5 -37.13 -36.80 -25.28
N SER A 6 -36.46 -36.09 -26.19
CA SER A 6 -36.37 -34.62 -26.27
C SER A 6 -35.96 -33.98 -24.95
N ALA A 7 -34.68 -33.64 -24.83
CA ALA A 7 -34.20 -32.61 -23.93
C ALA A 7 -33.25 -31.69 -24.72
N ALA A 8 -33.83 -30.89 -25.60
CA ALA A 8 -33.22 -29.65 -26.05
C ALA A 8 -33.21 -28.68 -24.87
N LEU A 9 -32.09 -28.57 -24.16
CA LEU A 9 -31.88 -27.48 -23.21
C LEU A 9 -31.15 -26.36 -23.92
N PHE A 10 -31.97 -25.49 -24.50
CA PHE A 10 -31.65 -24.09 -24.70
C PHE A 10 -31.17 -23.49 -23.37
N ALA A 11 -29.88 -23.20 -23.26
CA ALA A 11 -29.37 -22.26 -22.27
C ALA A 11 -28.87 -21.01 -23.01
N VAL A 12 -29.80 -20.35 -23.71
CA VAL A 12 -29.65 -18.93 -24.04
C VAL A 12 -30.00 -18.18 -22.75
N MET A 13 -29.00 -17.65 -22.06
CA MET A 13 -29.08 -16.45 -21.23
C MET A 13 -27.82 -16.39 -20.36
N PHE A 14 -26.80 -15.67 -20.80
CA PHE A 14 -26.10 -14.75 -19.90
C PHE A 14 -25.68 -13.52 -20.70
N LEU A 15 -26.64 -12.60 -20.74
CA LEU A 15 -26.51 -11.22 -21.15
C LEU A 15 -25.40 -10.50 -20.35
N THR A 16 -24.42 -9.98 -21.11
CA THR A 16 -23.95 -8.58 -21.04
C THR A 16 -23.97 -7.88 -19.68
N HIS A 17 -22.92 -8.04 -18.86
CA HIS A 17 -22.50 -7.08 -17.83
C HIS A 17 -20.98 -7.28 -17.67
N ARG A 18 -20.04 -6.34 -17.91
CA ARG A 18 -20.10 -4.90 -18.04
C ARG A 18 -18.98 -4.38 -18.94
N VAL A 19 -19.39 -3.38 -19.70
CA VAL A 19 -18.58 -2.31 -20.27
C VAL A 19 -17.74 -1.64 -19.19
N SER A 20 -16.47 -1.44 -19.56
CA SER A 20 -15.61 -0.31 -19.19
C SER A 20 -15.02 -0.17 -17.80
N ALA A 21 -13.82 0.41 -17.92
CA ALA A 21 -13.23 1.43 -17.07
C ALA A 21 -12.47 0.92 -15.86
N GLY A 22 -11.18 0.80 -16.08
CA GLY A 22 -10.19 1.07 -15.07
C GLY A 22 -8.81 0.89 -15.66
N THR A 23 -8.28 1.90 -16.34
CA THR A 23 -6.85 2.19 -16.16
C THR A 23 -6.67 2.54 -14.70
N ILE A 24 -6.61 1.53 -13.83
CA ILE A 24 -5.96 1.65 -12.54
C ILE A 24 -4.49 1.58 -12.95
N GLY A 25 -3.89 2.68 -13.42
CA GLY A 25 -3.70 3.86 -12.60
C GLY A 25 -2.83 3.38 -11.45
N GLN A 26 -1.54 3.22 -11.73
CA GLN A 26 -0.50 2.67 -10.85
C GLN A 26 -0.88 2.85 -9.38
N ARG A 27 -1.37 1.78 -8.73
CA ARG A 27 -1.10 1.64 -7.31
C ARG A 27 0.34 1.15 -7.22
N THR A 28 1.27 2.08 -7.42
CA THR A 28 2.61 1.92 -6.85
C THR A 28 2.40 1.59 -5.39
N GLU A 29 2.80 0.40 -5.00
CA GLU A 29 2.64 -0.16 -3.67
C GLU A 29 3.31 0.78 -2.66
N GLU A 30 2.52 1.53 -1.89
CA GLU A 30 3.08 2.43 -0.88
C GLU A 30 3.63 1.57 0.25
N THR A 31 4.95 1.55 0.45
CA THR A 31 5.56 0.81 1.56
C THR A 31 5.74 1.75 2.75
N LEU A 32 5.17 1.39 3.90
CA LEU A 32 5.25 2.16 5.14
C LEU A 32 6.21 1.48 6.12
N TYR A 33 7.32 2.14 6.41
CA TYR A 33 8.30 1.69 7.39
C TYR A 33 8.09 2.40 8.72
N ARG A 34 7.99 1.62 9.79
CA ARG A 34 7.93 2.14 11.16
C ARG A 34 9.33 2.17 11.75
N GLY A 35 9.69 3.32 12.30
CA GLY A 35 10.97 3.56 12.96
C GLY A 35 10.83 4.12 14.37
N THR A 36 11.97 4.51 14.91
CA THR A 36 12.10 5.20 16.19
C THR A 36 12.87 6.51 16.06
N CYS A 37 12.43 7.50 16.83
CA CYS A 37 12.99 8.84 16.88
C CYS A 37 14.24 8.93 17.76
N ASN A 38 15.16 9.80 17.37
CA ASN A 38 16.27 10.29 18.18
C ASN A 38 16.23 11.83 18.21
N THR A 39 16.01 12.40 19.39
CA THR A 39 15.89 13.85 19.62
C THR A 39 17.22 14.59 19.56
N GLY A 40 18.33 13.91 19.83
CA GLY A 40 19.67 14.49 19.74
C GLY A 40 20.11 14.76 18.30
N THR A 41 19.70 13.90 17.36
CA THR A 41 20.01 14.04 15.93
C THR A 41 18.82 14.47 15.07
N MET A 42 17.61 14.50 15.63
CA MET A 42 16.34 14.72 14.91
C MET A 42 16.12 13.73 13.75
N LEU A 43 16.63 12.51 13.92
CA LEU A 43 16.51 11.44 12.94
C LEU A 43 15.48 10.40 13.38
N CYS A 44 14.76 9.89 12.39
CA CYS A 44 13.94 8.70 12.49
C CYS A 44 14.68 7.52 11.86
N SER A 45 14.98 6.49 12.65
CA SER A 45 15.66 5.29 12.21
C SER A 45 14.66 4.15 12.02
N PHE A 46 14.66 3.50 10.87
CA PHE A 46 13.72 2.43 10.53
C PHE A 46 14.43 1.28 9.81
N GLN A 47 13.80 0.12 9.81
CA GLN A 47 14.34 -1.06 9.14
C GLN A 47 13.63 -1.24 7.80
N ARG A 48 14.39 -1.24 6.69
CA ARG A 48 13.84 -1.50 5.34
C ARG A 48 13.70 -2.99 5.08
N ASP A 49 14.73 -3.75 5.44
CA ASP A 49 14.80 -5.20 5.31
C ASP A 49 15.47 -5.81 6.54
N GLU A 50 15.41 -7.14 6.70
CA GLU A 50 15.97 -7.86 7.86
C GLU A 50 17.44 -7.51 8.16
N THR A 51 18.19 -7.09 7.13
CA THR A 51 19.63 -6.79 7.22
C THR A 51 19.96 -5.30 7.02
N MET A 52 19.00 -4.47 6.58
CA MET A 52 19.27 -3.10 6.20
C MET A 52 18.41 -2.11 7.00
N GLY A 53 19.07 -1.33 7.84
CA GLY A 53 18.51 -0.13 8.47
C GLY A 53 18.74 1.10 7.62
N ASP A 54 17.83 2.06 7.70
CA ASP A 54 17.95 3.37 7.08
C ASP A 54 17.42 4.46 8.04
N SER A 55 17.65 5.72 7.70
CA SER A 55 17.17 6.85 8.50
C SER A 55 16.74 8.02 7.65
N CYS A 56 15.88 8.86 8.22
CA CYS A 56 15.38 10.07 7.60
C CYS A 56 15.32 11.21 8.61
N GLU A 57 15.46 12.44 8.14
CA GLU A 57 15.29 13.62 8.97
C GLU A 57 13.80 13.88 9.26
N CYS A 58 13.51 14.18 10.53
CA CYS A 58 12.18 14.62 10.93
C CYS A 58 12.00 16.09 10.58
N PRO A 59 10.91 16.46 9.89
CA PRO A 59 10.66 17.84 9.49
C PRO A 59 10.38 18.71 10.72
N SER A 60 10.76 20.00 10.67
CA SER A 60 10.57 20.91 11.80
C SER A 60 9.11 21.12 12.22
N VAL A 61 8.15 20.84 11.31
CA VAL A 61 6.70 20.89 11.60
C VAL A 61 6.19 19.68 12.39
N ALA A 62 6.94 18.58 12.38
CA ALA A 62 6.67 17.35 13.11
C ALA A 62 8.00 16.76 13.60
N PRO A 63 8.68 17.43 14.56
CA PRO A 63 9.98 16.98 15.07
C PRO A 63 9.80 15.76 15.99
N CYS A 64 10.89 15.06 16.27
CA CYS A 64 10.89 14.04 17.33
C CYS A 64 10.57 14.69 18.67
N GLN A 65 9.50 14.27 19.33
CA GLN A 65 9.10 14.81 20.64
C GLN A 65 9.75 14.05 21.81
N GLY A 66 10.29 12.85 21.55
CA GLY A 66 10.96 12.01 22.54
C GLY A 66 11.80 10.91 21.89
N ASP A 67 12.87 10.51 22.56
CA ASP A 67 13.69 9.38 22.13
C ASP A 67 12.88 8.08 22.20
N GLY A 68 12.93 7.30 21.12
CA GLY A 68 12.16 6.06 21.02
C GLY A 68 10.70 6.24 20.61
N ASN A 69 10.21 7.47 20.43
CA ASN A 69 8.88 7.70 19.88
C ASN A 69 8.78 7.11 18.46
N ALA A 70 7.56 6.75 18.07
CA ALA A 70 7.31 6.21 16.75
C ALA A 70 7.45 7.30 15.67
N CYS A 71 8.04 6.92 14.56
CA CYS A 71 8.10 7.71 13.35
C CYS A 71 7.86 6.81 12.14
N PHE A 72 7.47 7.40 11.02
CA PHE A 72 7.05 6.66 9.84
C PHE A 72 7.67 7.23 8.57
N TYR A 73 8.33 6.36 7.80
CA TYR A 73 8.80 6.65 6.45
C TYR A 73 7.88 6.00 5.44
N ARG A 74 7.42 6.76 4.46
CA ARG A 74 6.61 6.25 3.35
C ARG A 74 7.45 6.27 2.09
N GLU A 75 7.75 5.09 1.58
CA GLU A 75 8.39 4.93 0.29
C GLU A 75 7.33 4.83 -0.81
N ASN A 76 7.45 5.71 -1.79
CA ASN A 76 6.64 5.74 -3.00
C ASN A 76 7.58 5.75 -4.21
N GLU A 77 7.34 4.89 -5.21
CA GLU A 77 8.22 4.83 -6.39
C GLU A 77 8.30 6.20 -7.07
N GLY A 78 9.52 6.71 -7.22
CA GLY A 78 9.78 8.01 -7.83
C GLY A 78 9.49 9.24 -6.95
N VAL A 79 9.07 9.07 -5.69
CA VAL A 79 8.82 10.19 -4.77
C VAL A 79 9.40 9.90 -3.37
N ARG A 80 10.40 10.71 -2.98
CA ARG A 80 10.89 10.74 -1.59
C ARG A 80 9.99 11.63 -0.74
N TYR A 81 9.26 11.04 0.20
CA TYR A 81 8.48 11.79 1.20
C TYR A 81 9.29 11.98 2.49
N PRO A 82 9.15 13.13 3.18
CA PRO A 82 9.75 13.33 4.49
C PRO A 82 9.12 12.41 5.52
N CYS A 83 9.86 12.08 6.57
CA CYS A 83 9.33 11.28 7.66
C CYS A 83 8.28 12.02 8.46
N THR A 84 7.28 11.29 8.95
CA THR A 84 6.31 11.82 9.91
C THR A 84 6.72 11.36 11.29
N CYS A 85 7.16 12.29 12.13
CA CYS A 85 7.63 12.00 13.48
C CYS A 85 6.65 12.55 14.51
N SER A 86 6.55 11.87 15.65
CA SER A 86 5.70 12.23 16.79
C SER A 86 6.42 12.01 18.10
#